data_AF-A0A2N3GCI6-F1
#
_entry.id   AF-A0A2N3GCI6-F1
#
_cell.length_a   1.000
_cell.length_b   1.000
_cell.length_c   1.000
_cell.angle_alpha   90.00
_cell.angle_beta   90.00
_cell.angle_gamma   90.00
#
_symmetry.space_group_name_H-M   'P 1'
#
loop_
_entity.id
_entity.type
_entity.pdbx_description
1 polymer ?
#
loop_
_entity_poly.entity_id
_entity_poly.type
_entity_poly.pdbx_seq_one_letter_code
_entity_poly.pdbx_strand_id
1 'polypeptide(L)'
;MSHDSHEDFRAGLDILSPFFEAEGFELVVYPPFAQDESTYLSAQFVWSGRAVTLVHRSGLESVVYSIGQMLVEHTAYLEALGVRPDSAFPPAHDADPAAGYTALLSDLESRLRPFFDEPDREFFEIAAVHGERGLTSIPGARP
;
A
#
# COMPACT_ATOMS: atom_id res chain seq x y z
N MET A 1 -12.31 4.08 -23.06
CA MET A 1 -13.40 3.73 -22.13
C MET A 1 -13.22 4.64 -20.93
N SER A 2 -14.24 5.39 -20.48
CA SER A 2 -14.12 6.12 -19.21
C SER A 2 -14.16 5.08 -18.11
N HIS A 3 -13.02 4.75 -17.53
CA HIS A 3 -12.98 3.97 -16.31
C HIS A 3 -13.46 4.84 -15.15
N ASP A 4 -14.40 4.32 -14.36
CA ASP A 4 -14.78 4.95 -13.10
C ASP A 4 -13.71 4.58 -12.08
N SER A 5 -12.84 5.54 -11.73
CA SER A 5 -11.74 5.32 -10.79
C SER A 5 -12.21 4.78 -9.43
N HIS A 6 -13.45 5.05 -9.00
CA HIS A 6 -13.99 4.44 -7.79
C HIS A 6 -14.29 2.95 -7.97
N GLU A 7 -14.78 2.55 -9.15
CA GLU A 7 -15.01 1.15 -9.49
C GLU A 7 -13.68 0.40 -9.60
N ASP A 8 -12.69 0.98 -10.27
CA ASP A 8 -11.34 0.40 -10.37
C ASP A 8 -10.67 0.23 -9.01
N PHE A 9 -10.80 1.25 -8.14
CA PHE A 9 -10.27 1.19 -6.78
C PHE A 9 -10.92 0.06 -5.98
N ARG A 10 -12.25 -0.08 -6.05
CA ARG A 10 -12.97 -1.15 -5.37
C ARG A 10 -12.59 -2.53 -5.91
N ALA A 11 -12.51 -2.68 -7.23
CA ALA A 11 -12.05 -3.93 -7.85
C ALA A 11 -10.62 -4.29 -7.42
N GLY A 12 -9.74 -3.29 -7.29
CA GLY A 12 -8.39 -3.46 -6.75
C GLY A 12 -8.37 -3.92 -5.29
N LEU A 13 -9.24 -3.36 -4.44
CA LEU A 13 -9.39 -3.81 -3.05
C LEU A 13 -9.93 -5.24 -2.97
N ASP A 14 -10.86 -5.63 -3.85
CA ASP A 14 -11.40 -7.00 -3.91
C ASP A 14 -10.32 -8.04 -4.28
N ILE A 15 -9.28 -7.64 -5.04
CA ILE A 15 -8.11 -8.48 -5.34
C ILE A 15 -7.27 -8.74 -4.08
N LEU A 16 -7.07 -7.72 -3.25
CA LEU A 16 -6.15 -7.79 -2.10
C LEU A 16 -6.83 -8.30 -0.82
N SER A 17 -8.12 -8.04 -0.66
CA SER A 17 -8.83 -8.32 0.60
C SER A 17 -8.71 -9.78 1.06
N PRO A 18 -8.83 -10.81 0.18
CA PRO A 18 -8.70 -12.19 0.62
C PRO A 18 -7.34 -12.52 1.26
N PHE A 19 -6.26 -11.92 0.77
CA PHE A 19 -4.93 -12.10 1.35
C PHE A 19 -4.86 -11.46 2.74
N PHE A 20 -5.27 -10.19 2.85
CA PHE A 20 -5.21 -9.46 4.12
C PHE A 20 -6.14 -10.06 5.18
N GLU A 21 -7.34 -10.49 4.80
CA GLU A 21 -8.28 -11.18 5.69
C GLU A 21 -7.68 -12.48 6.24
N ALA A 22 -6.95 -13.24 5.41
CA ALA A 22 -6.27 -14.47 5.85
C ALA A 22 -5.15 -14.20 6.86
N GLU A 23 -4.49 -13.05 6.76
CA GLU A 23 -3.48 -12.57 7.72
C GLU A 23 -4.10 -11.84 8.95
N GLY A 24 -5.44 -11.73 9.00
CA GLY A 24 -6.17 -11.12 10.12
C GLY A 24 -6.27 -9.60 10.08
N PHE A 25 -5.99 -8.99 8.93
CA PHE A 25 -6.14 -7.54 8.72
C PHE A 25 -7.58 -7.17 8.38
N GLU A 26 -7.98 -5.99 8.86
CA GLU A 26 -9.29 -5.39 8.57
C GLU A 26 -9.14 -4.22 7.59
N LEU A 27 -10.07 -4.10 6.65
CA LEU A 27 -10.08 -3.02 5.66
C LEU A 27 -10.78 -1.76 6.21
N VAL A 28 -10.11 -0.62 6.09
CA VAL A 28 -10.63 0.72 6.35
C VAL A 28 -10.53 1.55 5.07
N VAL A 29 -11.66 2.00 4.53
CA VAL A 29 -11.71 2.85 3.34
C VAL A 29 -11.95 4.30 3.76
N TYR A 30 -11.12 5.23 3.28
CA TYR A 30 -11.24 6.64 3.60
C TYR A 30 -12.05 7.40 2.54
N PRO A 31 -12.66 8.55 2.91
CA PRO A 31 -13.27 9.43 1.93
C PRO A 31 -12.25 9.90 0.88
N PRO A 32 -12.69 10.12 -0.37
CA PRO A 32 -11.84 10.73 -1.39
C PRO A 32 -11.31 12.09 -0.93
N PHE A 33 -10.07 12.40 -1.31
CA PHE A 33 -9.46 13.70 -1.03
C PHE A 33 -8.88 14.31 -2.31
N ALA A 34 -8.78 15.64 -2.33
CA ALA A 34 -8.21 16.37 -3.46
C ALA A 34 -6.78 16.83 -3.13
N GLN A 35 -5.88 16.65 -4.07
CA GLN A 35 -4.49 17.11 -4.00
C GLN A 35 -4.02 17.42 -5.43
N ASP A 36 -3.34 18.55 -5.62
CA ASP A 36 -2.75 18.95 -6.92
C ASP A 36 -3.75 18.82 -8.10
N GLU A 37 -4.95 19.35 -7.92
CA GLU A 37 -6.07 19.31 -8.88
C GLU A 37 -6.58 17.90 -9.24
N SER A 38 -6.06 16.86 -8.58
CA SER A 38 -6.45 15.47 -8.75
C SER A 38 -7.27 14.97 -7.57
N THR A 39 -8.18 14.02 -7.82
CA THR A 39 -8.91 13.30 -6.76
C THR A 39 -8.24 11.96 -6.52
N TYR A 40 -8.02 11.66 -5.24
CA TYR A 40 -7.39 10.43 -4.79
C TYR A 40 -8.34 9.64 -3.90
N LEU A 41 -8.18 8.33 -3.96
CA LEU A 41 -8.84 7.33 -3.13
C LEU A 41 -7.79 6.67 -2.26
N SER A 42 -8.15 6.33 -1.02
CA SER A 42 -7.23 5.64 -0.13
C SER A 42 -7.93 4.64 0.77
N ALA A 43 -7.18 3.61 1.13
CA ALA A 43 -7.60 2.60 2.08
C ALA A 43 -6.41 2.12 2.90
N GLN A 44 -6.70 1.52 4.05
CA GLN A 44 -5.74 0.85 4.90
C GLN A 44 -6.23 -0.55 5.23
N PHE A 45 -5.32 -1.52 5.17
CA PHE A 45 -5.48 -2.78 5.86
C PHE A 45 -4.77 -2.66 7.21
N VAL A 46 -5.46 -2.93 8.33
CA VAL A 46 -4.92 -2.72 9.69
C VAL A 46 -4.97 -3.99 10.52
N TRP A 47 -3.91 -4.26 11.29
CA TRP A 47 -3.87 -5.35 12.28
C TRP A 47 -2.82 -5.09 13.35
N SER A 48 -3.23 -5.13 14.63
CA SER A 48 -2.31 -5.13 15.79
C SER A 48 -1.18 -4.08 15.74
N GLY A 49 -1.49 -2.86 15.29
CA GLY A 49 -0.51 -1.76 15.19
C GLY A 49 0.32 -1.75 13.90
N ARG A 50 0.11 -2.74 13.01
CA ARG A 50 0.57 -2.75 11.62
C ARG A 50 -0.51 -2.17 10.70
N ALA A 51 -0.09 -1.47 9.66
CA ALA A 51 -0.99 -1.07 8.59
C ALA A 51 -0.31 -1.06 7.22
N VAL A 52 -1.06 -1.43 6.19
CA VAL A 52 -0.69 -1.26 4.78
C VAL A 52 -1.64 -0.25 4.15
N THR A 53 -1.10 0.91 3.79
CA THR A 53 -1.86 2.02 3.19
C THR A 53 -1.72 1.97 1.67
N LEU A 54 -2.85 2.12 0.99
CA LEU A 54 -2.95 2.19 -0.46
C LEU A 54 -3.46 3.56 -0.89
N VAL A 55 -2.81 4.18 -1.87
CA VAL A 55 -3.27 5.41 -2.52
C VAL A 55 -3.54 5.14 -3.99
N HIS A 56 -4.68 5.58 -4.48
CA HIS A 56 -5.13 5.39 -5.85
C HIS A 56 -5.58 6.72 -6.45
N ARG A 57 -5.23 6.96 -7.72
CA ARG A 57 -5.74 8.11 -8.48
C ARG A 57 -6.39 7.70 -9.80
N SER A 58 -5.66 6.94 -10.61
CA SER A 58 -6.15 6.35 -11.87
C SER A 58 -5.67 4.89 -12.01
N GLY A 59 -5.36 4.29 -10.86
CA GLY A 59 -4.48 3.14 -10.68
C GLY A 59 -3.79 3.25 -9.31
N LEU A 60 -3.26 2.14 -8.81
CA LEU A 60 -2.55 2.09 -7.53
C LEU A 60 -1.26 2.92 -7.61
N GLU A 61 -1.20 4.07 -6.93
CA GLU A 61 -0.13 5.07 -7.08
C GLU A 61 0.97 4.92 -6.03
N SER A 62 0.64 4.50 -4.81
CA SER A 62 1.62 4.19 -3.79
C SER A 62 1.10 3.19 -2.76
N VAL A 63 2.05 2.52 -2.11
CA VAL A 63 1.81 1.53 -1.06
C VAL A 63 2.81 1.78 0.08
N VAL A 64 2.29 1.95 1.29
CA VAL A 64 3.10 2.28 2.48
C VAL A 64 2.83 1.28 3.59
N TYR A 65 3.90 0.69 4.11
CA TYR A 65 3.89 -0.19 5.27
C TYR A 65 4.15 0.61 6.53
N SER A 66 3.46 0.30 7.62
CA SER A 66 3.70 0.94 8.90
C SER A 66 3.57 -0.03 10.07
N ILE A 67 4.39 0.20 11.09
CA ILE A 67 4.29 -0.42 12.42
C ILE A 67 4.48 0.69 13.45
N GLY A 68 3.42 0.99 14.21
CA GLY A 68 3.39 2.13 15.11
C GLY A 68 3.57 3.46 14.37
N GLN A 69 4.67 4.17 14.62
CA GLN A 69 4.97 5.47 13.99
C GLN A 69 6.01 5.38 12.85
N MET A 70 6.50 4.17 12.56
CA MET A 70 7.52 3.94 11.55
C MET A 70 6.85 3.56 10.24
N LEU A 71 7.24 4.20 9.15
CA LEU A 71 6.65 4.02 7.82
C LEU A 71 7.74 3.71 6.79
N VAL A 72 7.43 2.85 5.82
CA VAL A 72 8.30 2.56 4.67
C VAL A 72 7.48 2.36 3.41
N GLU A 73 7.84 3.02 2.33
CA GLU A 73 7.23 2.76 1.02
C GLU A 73 7.60 1.37 0.48
N HIS A 74 6.71 0.77 -0.31
CA HIS A 74 6.86 -0.60 -0.79
C HIS A 74 8.15 -0.87 -1.56
N THR A 75 8.46 -0.03 -2.55
CA THR A 75 9.67 -0.18 -3.36
C THR A 75 10.92 -0.10 -2.48
N ALA A 76 10.97 0.88 -1.57
CA ALA A 76 12.10 1.06 -0.66
C ALA A 76 12.23 -0.11 0.32
N TYR A 77 11.11 -0.65 0.81
CA TYR A 77 11.10 -1.80 1.72
C TYR A 77 11.64 -3.06 1.03
N LEU A 78 11.15 -3.37 -0.18
CA LEU A 78 11.62 -4.52 -0.96
C LEU A 78 13.09 -4.38 -1.39
N GLU A 79 13.52 -3.19 -1.81
CA GLU A 79 14.93 -2.93 -2.13
C GLU A 79 15.84 -3.15 -0.92
N ALA A 80 15.42 -2.71 0.27
CA ALA A 80 16.16 -2.92 1.51
C ALA A 80 16.23 -4.40 1.93
N LEU A 81 15.20 -5.19 1.61
CA LEU A 81 15.21 -6.66 1.74
C LEU A 81 16.07 -7.34 0.65
N GLY A 82 16.63 -6.59 -0.30
CA GLY A 82 17.44 -7.11 -1.40
C GLY A 82 16.64 -7.84 -2.47
N VAL A 83 15.33 -7.62 -2.53
CA VAL A 83 14.42 -8.23 -3.51
C VAL A 83 13.92 -7.20 -4.51
N ARG A 84 13.74 -7.63 -5.75
CA ARG A 84 13.20 -6.76 -6.80
C ARG A 84 11.67 -6.84 -6.77
N PRO A 85 10.95 -5.69 -6.76
CA PRO A 85 9.50 -5.70 -6.79
C PRO A 85 8.97 -6.19 -8.14
N ASP A 86 7.88 -6.95 -8.13
CA ASP A 86 7.06 -7.20 -9.32
C ASP A 86 6.16 -6.00 -9.63
N SER A 87 5.73 -5.30 -8.58
CA SER A 87 4.96 -4.08 -8.70
C SER A 87 5.82 -2.87 -9.06
N ALA A 88 5.22 -1.93 -9.77
CA ALA A 88 5.81 -0.64 -10.09
C ALA A 88 4.78 0.44 -9.83
N PHE A 89 5.14 1.39 -8.98
CA PHE A 89 4.29 2.48 -8.55
C PHE A 89 4.99 3.82 -8.86
N PRO A 90 4.33 4.76 -9.56
CA PRO A 90 3.01 4.64 -10.20
C PRO A 90 3.02 3.69 -11.42
N PRO A 91 1.87 3.14 -11.81
CA PRO A 91 1.73 2.31 -13.00
C PRO A 91 2.02 3.11 -14.28
N ALA A 92 2.37 2.41 -15.36
CA ALA A 92 2.49 3.03 -16.67
C ALA A 92 1.15 3.67 -17.10
N HIS A 93 1.22 4.77 -17.86
CA HIS A 93 0.06 5.62 -18.18
C HIS A 93 -1.12 4.89 -18.85
N ASP A 94 -0.83 3.84 -19.63
CA ASP A 94 -1.83 3.03 -20.35
C ASP A 94 -2.02 1.62 -19.75
N ALA A 95 -1.54 1.39 -18.52
CA ALA A 95 -1.71 0.10 -17.86
C ALA A 95 -3.16 -0.11 -17.42
N ASP A 96 -3.58 -1.37 -17.39
CA ASP A 96 -4.81 -1.79 -16.71
C ASP A 96 -4.76 -1.33 -15.24
N PRO A 97 -5.74 -0.55 -14.75
CA PRO A 97 -5.78 -0.08 -13.36
C PRO A 97 -5.67 -1.22 -12.32
N ALA A 98 -6.11 -2.43 -12.67
CA ALA A 98 -6.04 -3.61 -11.82
C ALA A 98 -4.66 -4.29 -11.80
N ALA A 99 -3.79 -4.00 -12.77
CA ALA A 99 -2.47 -4.63 -12.89
C ALA A 99 -1.58 -4.30 -11.67
N GLY A 100 -1.64 -3.07 -11.17
CA GLY A 100 -0.89 -2.67 -9.97
C GLY A 100 -1.27 -3.47 -8.72
N TYR A 101 -2.57 -3.77 -8.55
CA TYR A 101 -3.07 -4.57 -7.43
C TYR A 101 -2.66 -6.04 -7.55
N THR A 102 -2.75 -6.60 -8.76
CA THR A 102 -2.29 -7.98 -9.02
C THR A 102 -0.79 -8.12 -8.78
N ALA A 103 0.01 -7.14 -9.21
CA ALA A 103 1.45 -7.15 -8.98
C ALA A 103 1.78 -6.99 -7.49
N LEU A 104 1.06 -6.12 -6.77
CA LEU A 104 1.20 -6.01 -5.32
C LEU A 104 0.89 -7.34 -4.62
N LEU A 105 -0.19 -8.02 -5.03
CA LEU A 105 -0.54 -9.32 -4.46
C LEU A 105 0.60 -10.34 -4.64
N SER A 106 1.22 -10.39 -5.83
CA SER A 106 2.40 -11.22 -6.08
C SER A 106 3.55 -10.90 -5.11
N ASP A 107 3.85 -9.62 -4.90
CA ASP A 107 4.87 -9.20 -3.93
C ASP A 107 4.50 -9.58 -2.49
N LEU A 108 3.24 -9.39 -2.10
CA LEU A 108 2.73 -9.73 -0.78
C LEU A 108 2.87 -11.24 -0.48
N GLU A 109 2.47 -12.08 -1.44
CA GLU A 109 2.48 -13.53 -1.29
C GLU A 109 3.90 -14.12 -1.28
N SER A 110 4.80 -13.58 -2.10
CA SER A 110 6.10 -14.20 -2.37
C SER A 110 7.29 -13.55 -1.67
N ARG A 111 7.18 -12.28 -1.28
CA ARG A 111 8.35 -11.47 -0.83
C ARG A 111 8.16 -10.78 0.51
N LEU A 112 6.92 -10.53 0.95
CA LEU A 112 6.66 -9.69 2.13
C LEU A 112 6.23 -10.42 3.40
N ARG A 113 6.41 -11.75 3.46
CA ARG A 113 6.24 -12.50 4.71
C ARG A 113 6.92 -11.86 5.93
N PRO A 114 8.16 -11.30 5.84
CA PRO A 114 8.79 -10.63 6.97
C PRO A 114 8.03 -9.44 7.58
N PHE A 115 7.10 -8.82 6.85
CA PHE A 115 6.26 -7.75 7.40
C PHE A 115 5.11 -8.29 8.27
N PHE A 116 4.58 -9.46 7.91
CA PHE A 116 3.44 -10.09 8.58
C PHE A 116 3.87 -10.93 9.80
N ASP A 117 5.08 -11.47 9.77
CA ASP A 117 5.64 -12.31 10.82
C ASP A 117 6.38 -11.48 11.88
N GLU A 118 6.16 -11.81 13.16
CA GLU A 118 7.03 -11.32 14.24
C GLU A 118 8.38 -12.06 14.23
N PRO A 119 9.49 -11.40 14.63
CA PRO A 119 9.58 -10.08 15.26
C PRO A 119 9.84 -8.91 14.29
N ASP A 120 9.30 -7.72 14.63
CA ASP A 120 9.36 -6.47 13.82
C ASP A 120 10.74 -5.83 13.67
N ARG A 121 11.79 -6.47 14.16
CA ARG A 121 13.13 -5.87 14.25
C ARG A 121 13.65 -5.45 12.87
N GLU A 122 13.50 -6.31 11.87
CA GLU A 122 13.97 -6.03 10.51
C GLU A 122 13.20 -4.84 9.91
N PHE A 123 11.88 -4.77 10.12
CA PHE A 123 11.08 -3.62 9.70
C PHE A 123 11.58 -2.32 10.32
N PHE A 124 11.86 -2.29 11.62
CA PHE A 124 12.35 -1.09 12.29
C PHE A 124 13.75 -0.68 11.83
N GLU A 125 14.64 -1.65 11.56
CA GLU A 125 15.97 -1.37 11.02
C GLU A 125 15.88 -0.75 9.62
N ILE A 126 15.03 -1.29 8.75
CA ILE A 126 14.80 -0.74 7.42
C ILE A 126 14.14 0.64 7.50
N ALA A 127 13.10 0.79 8.32
CA ALA A 127 12.38 2.05 8.49
C ALA A 127 13.24 3.16 9.11
N ALA A 128 14.27 2.82 9.88
CA ALA A 128 15.21 3.82 10.40
C ALA A 128 16.12 4.42 9.32
N VAL A 129 16.38 3.67 8.24
CA VAL A 129 17.28 4.07 7.14
C VAL A 129 16.51 4.65 5.96
N HIS A 130 15.39 4.03 5.62
CA HIS A 130 14.60 4.31 4.41
C HIS A 130 13.24 4.93 4.71
N GLY A 131 12.82 4.90 5.96
CA GLY A 131 11.51 5.39 6.36
C GLY A 131 11.50 6.89 6.65
N GLU A 132 10.33 7.48 6.47
CA GLU A 132 10.06 8.83 6.97
C GLU A 132 9.57 8.76 8.41
N ARG A 133 10.05 9.65 9.27
CA ARG A 133 9.52 9.81 10.63
C ARG A 133 8.35 10.80 10.58
N GLY A 134 7.12 10.29 10.63
CA GLY A 134 5.96 11.11 10.96
C GLY A 134 4.67 10.70 10.27
N LEU A 135 3.56 10.90 11.00
CA LEU A 135 2.16 10.92 10.55
C LEU A 135 1.85 12.00 9.48
N THR A 136 2.86 12.62 8.89
CA THR A 136 2.70 13.63 7.85
C THR A 136 2.82 12.95 6.50
N SER A 137 1.66 12.71 5.89
CA SER A 137 1.44 12.34 4.49
C SER A 137 0.97 10.89 4.25
N ILE A 138 0.01 10.41 5.05
CA ILE A 138 -1.09 9.66 4.41
C ILE A 138 -2.09 10.72 3.99
N PRO A 139 -2.11 11.14 2.71
CA PRO A 139 -3.08 12.13 2.29
C PRO A 139 -4.49 11.52 2.47
N GLY A 140 -5.35 12.27 3.18
CA GLY A 140 -6.68 11.81 3.61
C GLY A 140 -6.83 11.37 5.08
N ALA A 141 -5.74 11.02 5.78
CA ALA A 141 -5.80 10.76 7.22
C ALA A 141 -5.79 12.10 7.98
N ARG A 142 -6.98 12.64 8.28
CA ARG A 142 -7.07 13.72 9.27
C ARG A 142 -6.74 13.17 10.66
N PRO A 143 -6.02 13.93 11.51
CA PRO A 143 -5.84 13.59 12.92
C PRO A 143 -7.17 13.52 13.68
#